data_AF-A0A7G8DKL8-F1
#
_entry.id   AF-A0A7G8DKL8-F1
#
_cell.length_a   1.000
_cell.length_b   1.000
_cell.length_c   1.000
_cell.angle_alpha   90.00
_cell.angle_beta   90.00
_cell.angle_gamma   90.00
#
_symmetry.space_group_name_H-M   'P 1'
#
loop_
_entity.id
_entity.type
_entity.pdbx_description
1 polymer ?
#
loop_
_entity_poly.entity_id
_entity_poly.type
_entity_poly.pdbx_seq_one_letter_code
_entity_poly.pdbx_strand_id
1 'polypeptide(L)'
;MSNNLSKQQLRHLLSNGSKGITMVEVLLAGVIMLIVMVGTARISIQSITSGRHRIERDRIEAAIHNNIQLIQQADSMLTLESMPKKDQRSACLNPAAYLKKQLSQKGGAIAVPAPALSGVSHNNLIERSISAGQHPGITVITYQFLAPEHSIKNERRTIELNPNFQTRCILE
;
A
#
# COMPACT_ATOMS: atom_id res chain seq x y z
N MET A 1 -21.10 -17.95 47.40
CA MET A 1 -20.86 -16.71 48.18
C MET A 1 -19.36 -16.50 48.32
N SER A 2 -18.70 -15.82 47.40
CA SER A 2 -17.27 -15.49 47.52
C SER A 2 -16.99 -14.22 46.71
N ASN A 3 -17.06 -13.05 47.37
CA ASN A 3 -16.77 -11.74 46.76
C ASN A 3 -16.26 -10.69 47.77
N ASN A 4 -15.79 -11.11 48.95
CA ASN A 4 -15.39 -10.18 50.02
C ASN A 4 -13.88 -10.02 50.22
N LEU A 5 -13.03 -10.84 49.57
CA LEU A 5 -11.58 -10.78 49.77
C LEU A 5 -10.89 -9.61 49.04
N SER A 6 -11.46 -9.10 47.94
CA SER A 6 -10.85 -8.02 47.14
C SER A 6 -11.07 -6.62 47.74
N LYS A 7 -12.19 -6.41 48.46
CA LYS A 7 -12.53 -5.08 49.02
C LYS A 7 -11.75 -4.71 50.28
N GLN A 8 -11.19 -5.69 51.00
CA GLN A 8 -10.42 -5.42 52.22
C GLN A 8 -8.98 -4.99 51.92
N GLN A 9 -8.34 -5.52 50.86
CA GLN A 9 -6.99 -5.08 50.46
C GLN A 9 -6.99 -3.67 49.85
N LEU A 10 -8.02 -3.29 49.09
CA LEU A 10 -8.11 -1.94 48.50
C LEU A 10 -8.37 -0.84 49.55
N ARG A 11 -9.08 -1.16 50.64
CA ARG A 11 -9.36 -0.20 51.71
C ARG A 11 -8.18 0.03 52.65
N HIS A 12 -7.24 -0.91 52.72
CA HIS A 12 -6.04 -0.77 53.55
C HIS A 12 -4.99 0.16 52.93
N LEU A 13 -5.03 0.39 51.61
CA LEU A 13 -4.23 1.42 50.93
C LEU A 13 -4.79 2.84 51.11
N LEU A 14 -6.05 2.97 51.55
CA LEU A 14 -6.76 4.25 51.66
C LEU A 14 -7.06 4.67 53.10
N SER A 15 -6.60 3.92 54.08
CA SER A 15 -6.90 4.19 55.49
C SER A 15 -5.65 4.09 56.35
N ASN A 16 -4.89 5.19 56.42
CA ASN A 16 -4.26 5.59 57.66
C ASN A 16 -3.86 7.07 57.65
N GLY A 17 -4.51 7.83 58.54
CA GLY A 17 -3.89 8.85 59.38
C GLY A 17 -3.47 10.18 58.72
N SER A 18 -4.04 11.25 59.25
CA SER A 18 -3.63 12.66 59.17
C SER A 18 -2.13 12.90 59.46
N LYS A 19 -1.24 12.53 58.53
CA LYS A 19 0.17 12.91 58.47
C LYS A 19 0.38 13.70 57.19
N GLY A 20 0.92 14.92 57.32
CA GLY A 20 1.25 15.77 56.18
C GLY A 20 2.24 15.08 55.24
N ILE A 21 2.16 15.41 53.95
CA ILE A 21 3.08 14.88 52.94
C ILE A 21 4.50 15.35 53.28
N THR A 22 5.45 14.43 53.32
CA THR A 22 6.85 14.74 53.56
C THR A 22 7.49 15.32 52.29
N MET A 23 8.50 16.19 52.44
CA MET A 23 9.26 16.73 51.31
C MET A 23 9.81 15.64 50.38
N VAL A 24 10.21 14.48 50.94
CA VAL A 24 10.75 13.36 50.17
C VAL A 24 9.68 12.70 49.30
N GLU A 25 8.44 12.53 49.80
CA GLU A 25 7.34 11.98 49.03
C GLU A 25 6.96 12.88 47.84
N VAL A 26 6.94 14.20 48.04
CA VAL A 26 6.68 15.16 46.96
C VAL A 26 7.78 15.09 45.89
N LEU A 27 9.05 15.00 46.32
CA LEU A 27 10.19 14.91 45.41
C LEU A 27 10.16 13.60 44.61
N LEU A 28 9.85 12.48 45.26
CA LEU A 28 9.73 11.18 44.59
C LEU A 28 8.57 11.17 43.58
N ALA A 29 7.41 11.72 43.96
CA ALA A 29 6.26 11.87 43.08
C ALA A 29 6.57 12.75 41.86
N GLY A 30 7.30 13.85 42.06
CA GLY A 30 7.75 14.73 40.97
C GLY A 30 8.68 14.02 39.98
N VAL A 31 9.64 13.23 40.46
CA VAL A 31 10.54 12.45 39.60
C VAL A 31 9.76 11.40 38.80
N ILE A 32 8.83 10.68 39.44
CA ILE A 32 7.98 9.70 38.76
C ILE A 32 7.13 10.38 37.68
N MET A 33 6.54 11.54 37.99
CA MET A 33 5.73 12.30 37.04
C MET A 33 6.55 12.77 35.83
N LEU A 34 7.78 13.24 36.04
CA LEU A 34 8.69 13.62 34.96
C LEU A 34 9.03 12.44 34.04
N ILE A 35 9.35 11.27 34.61
CA ILE A 35 9.66 10.05 33.84
C ILE A 35 8.45 9.65 33.00
N VAL A 36 7.25 9.66 33.58
CA VAL A 36 6.00 9.33 32.87
C VAL A 36 5.75 10.30 31.72
N MET A 37 5.89 11.61 31.95
CA MET A 37 5.70 12.62 30.90
C MET A 37 6.69 12.46 29.74
N VAL A 38 7.96 12.19 30.03
CA VAL A 38 8.97 11.97 28.98
C VAL A 38 8.67 10.69 28.20
N GLY A 39 8.24 9.63 28.89
CA GLY A 39 7.84 8.36 28.28
C GLY A 39 6.65 8.52 27.33
N THR A 40 5.56 9.15 27.78
CA THR A 40 4.35 9.35 26.96
C THR A 40 4.61 10.24 25.76
N ALA A 41 5.39 11.32 25.91
CA ALA A 41 5.75 12.20 24.80
C ALA A 41 6.45 11.45 23.66
N ARG A 42 7.39 10.55 23.98
CA ARG A 42 8.10 9.75 22.97
C ARG A 42 7.17 8.74 22.28
N ILE A 43 6.30 8.06 23.03
CA ILE A 43 5.34 7.09 22.47
C ILE A 43 4.37 7.78 21.49
N SER A 44 3.86 8.96 21.85
CA SER A 44 2.97 9.74 20.98
C SER A 44 3.65 10.15 19.66
N ILE A 45 4.89 10.63 19.70
CA ILE A 45 5.63 11.03 18.50
C ILE A 45 5.91 9.82 17.59
N GLN A 46 6.30 8.68 18.15
CA GLN A 46 6.56 7.45 17.39
C GLN A 46 5.29 6.92 16.69
N SER A 47 4.14 7.06 17.34
CA SER A 47 2.85 6.64 16.77
C SER A 47 2.44 7.51 15.58
N ILE A 48 2.66 8.83 15.66
CA ILE A 48 2.34 9.79 14.59
C ILE A 48 3.25 9.59 13.36
N THR A 49 4.55 9.44 13.59
CA THR A 49 5.53 9.22 12.52
C THR A 49 5.25 7.90 11.79
N SER A 50 4.96 6.83 12.53
CA SER A 50 4.53 5.55 11.95
C SER A 50 3.22 5.68 11.16
N GLY A 51 2.27 6.47 11.66
CA GLY A 51 1.01 6.75 10.97
C GLY A 51 1.20 7.46 9.63
N ARG A 52 2.16 8.40 9.54
CA ARG A 52 2.44 9.13 8.29
C ARG A 52 2.97 8.20 7.20
N HIS A 53 3.95 7.35 7.51
CA HIS A 53 4.49 6.40 6.53
C HIS A 53 3.42 5.40 6.07
N ARG A 54 2.55 4.97 6.97
CA ARG A 54 1.42 4.09 6.62
C ARG A 54 0.44 4.76 5.66
N ILE A 55 0.07 6.02 5.91
CA ILE A 55 -0.81 6.78 5.01
C ILE A 55 -0.16 6.98 3.63
N GLU A 56 1.13 7.30 3.59
CA GLU A 56 1.86 7.45 2.33
C GLU A 56 1.93 6.12 1.56
N ARG A 57 2.18 5.01 2.25
CA ARG A 57 2.11 3.65 1.69
C ARG A 57 0.72 3.37 1.13
N ASP A 58 -0.32 3.54 1.94
CA ASP A 58 -1.70 3.25 1.54
C ASP A 58 -2.12 4.04 0.29
N ARG A 59 -1.61 5.27 0.11
CA ARG A 59 -1.83 6.05 -1.12
C ARG A 59 -1.10 5.46 -2.34
N ILE A 60 0.15 5.02 -2.18
CA ILE A 60 0.90 4.33 -3.25
C ILE A 60 0.20 3.03 -3.63
N GLU A 61 -0.20 2.24 -2.63
CA GLU A 61 -0.96 1.00 -2.80
C GLU A 61 -2.25 1.23 -3.57
N ALA A 62 -3.04 2.22 -3.15
CA ALA A 62 -4.31 2.54 -3.79
C ALA A 62 -4.11 2.99 -5.25
N ALA A 63 -3.10 3.79 -5.54
CA ALA A 63 -2.81 4.24 -6.90
C ALA A 63 -2.36 3.09 -7.81
N ILE A 64 -1.51 2.19 -7.30
CA ILE A 64 -1.10 0.98 -8.03
C ILE A 64 -2.33 0.09 -8.23
N HIS A 65 -3.10 -0.20 -7.19
CA HIS A 65 -4.27 -1.06 -7.26
C HIS A 65 -5.31 -0.54 -8.26
N ASN A 66 -5.61 0.75 -8.24
CA ASN A 66 -6.49 1.37 -9.22
C ASN A 66 -5.94 1.21 -10.65
N ASN A 67 -4.63 1.37 -10.85
CA ASN A 67 -4.04 1.16 -12.17
C ASN A 67 -4.16 -0.29 -12.65
N ILE A 68 -3.99 -1.26 -11.75
CA ILE A 68 -4.18 -2.68 -12.05
C ILE A 68 -5.61 -2.95 -12.50
N GLN A 69 -6.60 -2.41 -11.77
CA GLN A 69 -8.00 -2.57 -12.11
C GLN A 69 -8.32 -1.99 -13.49
N LEU A 70 -7.81 -0.80 -13.81
CA LEU A 70 -7.98 -0.19 -15.13
C LEU A 70 -7.35 -1.05 -16.24
N ILE A 71 -6.19 -1.67 -15.98
CA ILE A 71 -5.54 -2.56 -16.95
C ILE A 71 -6.33 -3.86 -17.13
N GLN A 72 -6.85 -4.45 -16.07
CA GLN A 72 -7.70 -5.63 -16.14
C GLN A 72 -9.01 -5.36 -16.89
N GLN A 73 -9.61 -4.19 -16.64
CA GLN A 73 -10.78 -3.74 -17.38
C GLN A 73 -10.44 -3.56 -18.87
N ALA A 74 -9.34 -2.88 -19.18
CA ALA A 74 -8.85 -2.68 -20.53
C ALA A 74 -8.60 -4.00 -21.27
N ASP A 75 -7.94 -4.96 -20.63
CA ASP A 75 -7.71 -6.30 -21.18
C ASP A 75 -9.03 -7.07 -21.39
N SER A 76 -9.99 -6.95 -20.47
CA SER A 76 -11.31 -7.58 -20.62
C SER A 76 -12.09 -7.04 -21.82
N MET A 77 -11.95 -5.74 -22.12
CA MET A 77 -12.57 -5.11 -23.30
C MET A 77 -11.86 -5.46 -24.61
N LEU A 78 -10.60 -5.87 -24.54
CA LEU A 78 -9.81 -6.27 -25.69
C LEU A 78 -10.14 -7.72 -26.08
N THR A 79 -11.13 -7.89 -26.95
CA THR A 79 -11.53 -9.18 -27.51
C THR A 79 -11.04 -9.30 -28.94
N LEU A 80 -10.90 -10.52 -29.47
CA LEU A 80 -10.46 -10.73 -30.86
C LEU A 80 -11.41 -10.06 -31.86
N GLU A 81 -12.72 -10.10 -31.57
CA GLU A 81 -13.78 -9.49 -32.38
C GLU A 81 -13.76 -7.96 -32.37
N SER A 82 -13.26 -7.33 -31.29
CA SER A 82 -13.14 -5.87 -31.22
C SER A 82 -11.93 -5.33 -31.98
N MET A 83 -11.05 -6.21 -32.47
CA MET A 83 -9.86 -5.84 -33.24
C MET A 83 -10.13 -5.78 -34.75
N PRO A 84 -9.41 -4.92 -35.50
CA PRO A 84 -9.41 -4.97 -36.95
C PRO A 84 -8.91 -6.34 -37.46
N LYS A 85 -9.62 -6.95 -38.43
CA LYS A 85 -9.25 -8.26 -39.01
C LYS A 85 -7.80 -8.38 -39.49
N LYS A 86 -7.24 -7.28 -39.98
CA LYS A 86 -5.83 -7.20 -40.41
C LYS A 86 -4.82 -7.42 -39.27
N ASP A 87 -5.19 -7.05 -38.05
CA ASP A 87 -4.31 -7.06 -36.88
C ASP A 87 -4.49 -8.32 -36.04
N GLN A 88 -5.65 -9.01 -36.16
CA GLN A 88 -5.99 -10.25 -35.42
C GLN A 88 -4.88 -11.32 -35.52
N ARG A 89 -4.43 -11.64 -36.74
CA ARG A 89 -3.36 -12.64 -36.95
C ARG A 89 -2.06 -12.25 -36.26
N SER A 90 -1.67 -10.97 -36.34
CA SER A 90 -0.47 -10.47 -35.67
C SER A 90 -0.60 -10.45 -34.16
N ALA A 91 -1.80 -10.14 -33.65
CA ALA A 91 -2.11 -10.15 -32.23
C ALA A 91 -2.04 -11.59 -31.68
N CYS A 92 -2.50 -12.58 -32.44
CA CYS A 92 -2.41 -13.98 -32.05
C CYS A 92 -0.99 -14.55 -32.07
N LEU A 93 -0.12 -14.08 -32.97
CA LEU A 93 1.29 -14.47 -33.00
C LEU A 93 2.06 -13.94 -31.78
N ASN A 94 1.74 -12.72 -31.32
CA ASN A 94 2.37 -12.14 -30.14
C ASN A 94 1.36 -11.31 -29.31
N PRO A 95 0.52 -11.99 -28.50
CA PRO A 95 -0.56 -11.33 -27.78
C PRO A 95 -0.02 -10.39 -26.72
N ALA A 96 1.10 -10.73 -26.10
CA ALA A 96 1.74 -9.89 -25.08
C ALA A 96 2.26 -8.55 -25.66
N ALA A 97 2.92 -8.60 -26.82
CA ALA A 97 3.39 -7.38 -27.49
C ALA A 97 2.22 -6.52 -27.98
N TYR A 98 1.13 -7.15 -28.43
CA TYR A 98 -0.07 -6.44 -28.86
C TYR A 98 -0.78 -5.73 -27.70
N LEU A 99 -1.02 -6.43 -26.58
CA LEU A 99 -1.61 -5.82 -25.38
C LEU A 99 -0.74 -4.66 -24.86
N LYS A 100 0.59 -4.84 -24.80
CA LYS A 100 1.52 -3.77 -24.44
C LYS A 100 1.33 -2.52 -25.31
N LYS A 101 1.23 -2.70 -26.63
CA LYS A 101 1.05 -1.60 -27.58
C LYS A 101 -0.26 -0.86 -27.31
N GLN A 102 -1.36 -1.59 -27.13
CA GLN A 102 -2.68 -1.01 -26.89
C GLN A 102 -2.74 -0.23 -25.56
N LEU A 103 -2.21 -0.81 -24.48
CA LEU A 103 -2.17 -0.15 -23.18
C LEU A 103 -1.30 1.12 -23.17
N SER A 104 -0.27 1.18 -24.02
CA SER A 104 0.70 2.29 -24.08
C SER A 104 0.32 3.36 -25.12
N GLN A 105 -0.66 3.11 -25.98
CA GLN A 105 -1.03 4.00 -27.07
C GLN A 105 -1.80 5.21 -26.53
N LYS A 106 -1.17 6.39 -26.47
CA LYS A 106 -1.84 7.61 -26.00
C LYS A 106 -3.10 7.89 -26.82
N GLY A 107 -4.22 8.06 -26.14
CA GLY A 107 -5.53 8.32 -26.76
C GLY A 107 -6.20 7.11 -27.43
N GLY A 108 -5.64 5.90 -27.28
CA GLY A 108 -6.32 4.67 -27.69
C GLY A 108 -7.52 4.37 -26.80
N ALA A 109 -8.51 3.66 -27.35
CA ALA A 109 -9.75 3.30 -26.62
C ALA A 109 -9.49 2.43 -25.37
N ILE A 110 -8.34 1.75 -25.31
CA ILE A 110 -7.94 0.79 -24.27
C ILE A 110 -6.66 1.28 -23.57
N ALA A 111 -6.27 2.54 -23.80
CA ALA A 111 -5.07 3.12 -23.24
C ALA A 111 -5.22 3.33 -21.73
N VAL A 112 -4.22 2.90 -20.96
CA VAL A 112 -4.21 3.11 -19.51
C VAL A 112 -3.00 3.97 -19.16
N PRO A 113 -3.17 5.19 -18.63
CA PRO A 113 -2.05 6.02 -18.21
C PRO A 113 -1.28 5.36 -17.05
N ALA A 114 -0.03 5.78 -16.85
CA ALA A 114 0.72 5.40 -15.66
C ALA A 114 0.02 5.95 -14.39
N PRO A 115 0.11 5.26 -13.24
CA PRO A 115 -0.48 5.74 -12.00
C PRO A 115 0.13 7.09 -11.60
N ALA A 116 -0.72 8.04 -11.20
CA ALA A 116 -0.32 9.34 -10.71
C ALA A 116 -0.68 9.46 -9.23
N LEU A 117 0.25 10.01 -8.42
CA LEU A 117 -0.01 10.33 -7.03
C LEU A 117 -0.39 11.81 -6.91
N SER A 118 -1.61 12.08 -6.48
CA SER A 118 -2.07 13.43 -6.16
C SER A 118 -1.68 13.79 -4.72
N GLY A 119 -0.97 14.90 -4.52
CA GLY A 119 -0.72 15.46 -3.18
C GLY A 119 0.40 14.79 -2.37
N VAL A 120 1.36 14.13 -3.03
CA VAL A 120 2.62 13.67 -2.40
C VAL A 120 3.78 14.46 -3.02
N SER A 121 4.81 14.74 -2.21
CA SER A 121 6.02 15.45 -2.66
C SER A 121 6.53 14.87 -3.99
N HIS A 122 6.93 15.73 -4.92
CA HIS A 122 7.35 15.41 -6.30
C HIS A 122 8.42 14.31 -6.43
N ASN A 123 9.04 13.88 -5.32
CA ASN A 123 10.01 12.81 -5.29
C ASN A 123 9.41 11.39 -5.31
N ASN A 124 8.14 11.19 -4.93
CA ASN A 124 7.53 9.84 -4.90
C ASN A 124 6.84 9.53 -6.22
N LEU A 125 7.61 9.35 -7.28
CA LEU A 125 7.10 8.93 -8.59
C LEU A 125 6.91 7.40 -8.62
N ILE A 126 5.78 6.95 -9.16
CA ILE A 126 5.56 5.54 -9.50
C ILE A 126 5.90 5.38 -10.98
N GLU A 127 7.03 4.73 -11.27
CA GLU A 127 7.42 4.40 -12.62
C GLU A 127 6.77 3.08 -13.04
N ARG A 128 6.08 3.08 -14.19
CA ARG A 128 5.46 1.87 -14.75
C ARG A 128 6.14 1.51 -16.07
N SER A 129 6.60 0.27 -16.18
CA SER A 129 7.07 -0.32 -17.43
C SER A 129 6.22 -1.53 -17.83
N ILE A 130 6.03 -1.70 -19.14
CA ILE A 130 5.28 -2.83 -19.72
C ILE A 130 6.19 -3.54 -20.71
N SER A 131 6.35 -4.85 -20.53
CA SER A 131 7.20 -5.71 -21.34
C SER A 131 6.44 -6.97 -21.76
N ALA A 132 6.81 -7.53 -22.90
CA ALA A 132 6.41 -8.89 -23.22
C ALA A 132 7.33 -9.83 -22.44
N GLY A 133 6.76 -10.80 -21.73
CA GLY A 133 7.50 -11.83 -21.00
C GLY A 133 8.28 -12.74 -21.95
N GLN A 134 9.13 -13.60 -21.39
CA GLN A 134 9.93 -14.55 -22.18
C GLN A 134 9.07 -15.58 -22.93
N HIS A 135 7.85 -15.84 -22.45
CA HIS A 135 6.86 -16.66 -23.15
C HIS A 135 5.93 -15.76 -23.98
N PRO A 136 5.74 -16.03 -25.29
CA PRO A 136 4.76 -15.32 -26.10
C PRO A 136 3.36 -15.65 -25.56
N GLY A 137 2.81 -14.73 -24.77
CA GLY A 137 1.56 -14.97 -24.04
C GLY A 137 1.44 -14.22 -22.73
N ILE A 138 2.55 -13.80 -22.13
CA ILE A 138 2.52 -13.11 -20.85
C ILE A 138 2.96 -11.66 -21.03
N THR A 139 2.10 -10.73 -20.67
CA THR A 139 2.45 -9.31 -20.53
C THR A 139 2.90 -9.06 -19.10
N VAL A 140 4.11 -8.55 -18.93
CA VAL A 140 4.69 -8.25 -17.62
C VAL A 140 4.66 -6.74 -17.39
N ILE A 141 3.96 -6.33 -16.33
CA ILE A 141 3.85 -4.95 -15.90
C ILE A 141 4.63 -4.79 -14.61
N THR A 142 5.57 -3.85 -14.60
CA THR A 142 6.41 -3.58 -13.45
C THR A 142 6.19 -2.15 -12.98
N TYR A 143 5.87 -2.01 -11.70
CA TYR A 143 5.79 -0.75 -10.96
C TYR A 143 7.04 -0.63 -10.08
N GLN A 144 7.71 0.51 -10.16
CA GLN A 144 8.87 0.84 -9.33
C GLN A 144 8.62 2.17 -8.63
N PHE A 145 8.83 2.20 -7.32
CA PHE A 145 8.56 3.37 -6.50
C PHE A 145 9.47 3.41 -5.28
N LEU A 146 9.61 4.61 -4.70
CA LEU A 146 10.31 4.79 -3.43
C LEU A 146 9.41 4.35 -2.28
N ALA A 147 9.92 3.47 -1.43
CA ALA A 147 9.19 3.06 -0.24
C ALA A 147 9.17 4.21 0.78
N PRO A 148 8.04 4.45 1.47
CA PRO A 148 7.94 5.53 2.44
C PRO A 148 8.75 5.26 3.72
N GLU A 149 9.12 4.01 4.01
CA GLU A 149 9.92 3.65 5.19
C GLU A 149 11.42 3.90 4.99
N HIS A 150 12.11 4.32 6.05
CA HIS A 150 13.55 4.58 6.01
C HIS A 150 14.43 3.34 5.77
N SER A 151 13.91 2.14 5.98
CA SER A 151 14.64 0.87 5.85
C SER A 151 14.73 0.36 4.40
N ILE A 152 13.83 0.81 3.51
CA ILE A 152 13.74 0.34 2.14
C ILE A 152 13.78 1.56 1.24
N LYS A 153 14.70 1.59 0.27
CA LYS A 153 14.78 2.71 -0.68
C LYS A 153 13.79 2.53 -1.81
N ASN A 154 13.99 1.49 -2.63
CA ASN A 154 13.13 1.20 -3.79
C ASN A 154 12.36 -0.10 -3.56
N GLU A 155 11.07 -0.07 -3.86
CA GLU A 155 10.21 -1.24 -3.93
C GLU A 155 9.77 -1.46 -5.38
N ARG A 156 9.60 -2.73 -5.74
CA ARG A 156 9.14 -3.14 -7.07
C ARG A 156 7.97 -4.08 -6.93
N ARG A 157 6.93 -3.84 -7.73
CA ARG A 157 5.81 -4.77 -7.91
C ARG A 157 5.70 -5.19 -9.35
N THR A 158 5.55 -6.49 -9.56
CA THR A 158 5.43 -7.07 -10.89
C THR A 158 4.13 -7.84 -10.98
N ILE A 159 3.47 -7.70 -12.11
CA ILE A 159 2.20 -8.37 -12.41
C ILE A 159 2.35 -9.01 -13.78
N GLU A 160 1.91 -10.25 -13.86
CA GLU A 160 1.89 -11.03 -15.06
C GLU A 160 0.43 -11.18 -15.50
N LEU A 161 0.16 -10.77 -16.74
CA LEU A 161 -1.17 -10.81 -17.34
C LEU A 161 -1.12 -11.68 -18.58
N ASN A 162 -2.10 -12.57 -18.70
CA ASN A 162 -2.36 -13.31 -19.93
C ASN A 162 -3.46 -12.55 -20.70
N PRO A 163 -3.19 -12.00 -21.89
CA PRO A 163 -4.17 -11.23 -22.65
C PRO A 163 -5.44 -12.05 -22.90
N ASN A 164 -6.60 -11.52 -22.52
CA ASN A 164 -7.87 -12.25 -22.55
C ASN A 164 -8.19 -12.87 -23.93
N PHE A 165 -7.95 -12.12 -25.01
CA PHE A 165 -8.22 -12.57 -26.39
C PHE A 165 -7.36 -13.76 -26.84
N GLN A 166 -6.25 -14.07 -26.17
CA GLN A 166 -5.36 -15.19 -26.53
C GLN A 166 -6.10 -16.53 -26.54
N THR A 167 -7.12 -16.69 -25.70
CA THR A 167 -7.94 -17.92 -25.65
C THR A 167 -8.69 -18.20 -26.96
N ARG A 168 -8.95 -17.17 -27.77
CA ARG A 168 -9.63 -17.28 -29.07
C ARG A 168 -8.67 -17.45 -30.25
N CYS A 169 -7.40 -17.15 -30.06
CA CYS A 169 -6.36 -17.29 -31.08
C CYS A 169 -6.02 -18.75 -31.46
N ILE A 170 -6.49 -19.73 -30.69
CA ILE A 170 -6.25 -21.16 -30.94
C ILE A 170 -7.29 -21.73 -31.93
N LEU A 171 -8.33 -20.96 -32.25
CA LEU A 171 -9.48 -21.38 -33.05
C LEU A 171 -9.49 -20.79 -34.49
N GLU A 172 -8.51 -19.98 -34.86
CA GLU A 172 -8.30 -19.41 -36.21
C GLU A 172 -6.97 -19.88 -36.82
#